data_AF-R6XK66-F1
#
_entry.id   AF-R6XK66-F1
#
_cell.length_a   1.000
_cell.length_b   1.000
_cell.length_c   1.000
_cell.angle_alpha   90.00
_cell.angle_beta   90.00
_cell.angle_gamma   90.00
#
_symmetry.space_group_name_H-M   'P 1'
#
loop_
_entity.id
_entity.type
_entity.pdbx_description
1 polymer ?
#
loop_
_entity_poly.entity_id
_entity_poly.type
_entity_poly.pdbx_seq_one_letter_code
_entity_poly.pdbx_strand_id
1 'polypeptide(L)'
;MKKKYNKKETLDETYEIDYDLFTVEEIIKIIQFYQLMGQYKNNKVSKQKIKEAYLEYKNIINNLSLEKRYNENFYQKTGISIYQTIKSIE
;
A
#
# COMPACT_ATOMS: atom_id res chain seq x y z
N MET A 1 22.42 -23.48 -9.45
CA MET A 1 21.07 -23.71 -10.02
C MET A 1 20.14 -22.60 -9.53
N LYS A 2 19.63 -21.76 -10.43
CA LYS A 2 18.73 -20.65 -10.07
C LYS A 2 17.37 -21.22 -9.67
N LYS A 3 17.02 -21.13 -8.38
CA LYS A 3 15.69 -21.54 -7.90
C LYS A 3 14.65 -20.64 -8.57
N LYS A 4 13.81 -21.26 -9.41
CA LYS A 4 12.60 -20.64 -9.97
C LYS A 4 11.65 -20.41 -8.81
N TYR A 5 11.55 -19.17 -8.33
CA TYR A 5 10.55 -18.78 -7.35
C TYR A 5 9.20 -18.61 -8.05
N ASN A 6 8.45 -19.71 -8.13
CA ASN A 6 7.00 -19.68 -8.31
C ASN A 6 6.39 -19.81 -6.91
N LYS A 7 6.30 -18.69 -6.19
CA LYS A 7 5.49 -18.59 -4.99
C LYS A 7 4.44 -17.53 -5.30
N LYS A 8 3.17 -17.94 -5.40
CA LYS A 8 2.06 -17.03 -5.09
C LYS A 8 2.27 -16.67 -3.62
N GLU A 9 3.07 -15.64 -3.36
CA GLU A 9 3.17 -15.05 -2.03
C GLU A 9 1.81 -14.43 -1.74
N THR A 10 0.96 -15.20 -1.07
CA THR A 10 0.05 -14.64 -0.09
C THR A 10 0.96 -13.91 0.90
N LEU A 11 1.19 -12.60 0.65
CA LEU A 11 1.73 -11.69 1.65
C LEU A 11 0.97 -11.98 2.94
N ASP A 12 1.66 -12.29 4.04
CA ASP A 12 1.03 -12.38 5.36
C ASP A 12 0.04 -11.21 5.50
N GLU A 13 -1.26 -11.51 5.60
CA GLU A 13 -2.33 -10.58 5.18
C GLU A 13 -2.66 -9.49 6.23
N THR A 14 -1.90 -9.40 7.31
CA THR A 14 -2.16 -8.45 8.41
C THR A 14 -1.25 -7.23 8.30
N TYR A 15 -1.73 -6.16 7.66
CA TYR A 15 -1.10 -4.86 7.84
C TYR A 15 -1.40 -4.36 9.25
N GLU A 16 -0.42 -3.71 9.89
CA GLU A 16 -0.60 -3.09 11.20
C GLU A 16 -1.44 -1.81 11.05
N ILE A 17 -2.74 -2.01 10.90
CA ILE A 17 -3.77 -0.97 10.85
C ILE A 17 -4.53 -1.01 12.16
N ASP A 18 -4.77 0.16 12.75
CA ASP A 18 -5.64 0.31 13.90
C ASP A 18 -7.11 0.26 13.44
N TYR A 19 -7.76 -0.88 13.64
CA TYR A 19 -9.12 -1.15 13.16
C TYR A 19 -10.19 -0.35 13.91
N ASP A 20 -9.89 0.18 15.10
CA ASP A 20 -10.84 0.97 15.90
C ASP A 20 -10.90 2.43 15.43
N LEU A 21 -9.90 2.89 14.65
CA LEU A 21 -9.82 4.26 14.14
C LEU A 21 -10.59 4.47 12.84
N PHE A 22 -11.02 3.40 12.17
CA PHE A 22 -11.58 3.45 10.83
C PHE A 22 -12.85 2.63 10.71
N THR A 23 -13.74 3.05 9.83
CA THR A 23 -14.85 2.22 9.39
C THR A 23 -14.35 1.04 8.55
N VAL A 24 -15.17 -0.01 8.44
CA VAL A 24 -14.88 -1.17 7.59
C VAL A 24 -14.60 -0.76 6.14
N GLU A 25 -15.34 0.21 5.62
CA GLU A 25 -15.15 0.71 4.25
C GLU A 25 -13.79 1.38 4.06
N GLU A 26 -13.37 2.19 5.03
CA GLU A 26 -12.07 2.85 5.03
C GLU A 26 -10.91 1.85 5.13
N ILE A 27 -11.06 0.83 5.99
CA ILE A 27 -10.08 -0.27 6.11
C ILE A 27 -9.93 -0.99 4.76
N ILE A 28 -11.04 -1.31 4.10
CA ILE A 28 -11.03 -1.94 2.78
C ILE A 28 -10.24 -1.08 1.78
N LYS A 29 -10.46 0.24 1.77
CA LYS A 29 -9.76 1.17 0.88
C LYS A 29 -8.26 1.26 1.18
N ILE A 30 -7.86 1.28 2.44
CA ILE A 30 -6.44 1.24 2.85
C ILE A 30 -5.78 -0.05 2.33
N ILE A 31 -6.42 -1.21 2.54
CA ILE A 31 -5.90 -2.51 2.07
C ILE A 31 -5.83 -2.55 0.53
N GLN A 32 -6.85 -2.06 -0.16
CA GLN A 32 -6.86 -1.97 -1.62
C GLN A 32 -5.72 -1.11 -2.15
N PHE A 33 -5.44 0.03 -1.51
CA PHE A 33 -4.31 0.87 -1.87
C PHE A 33 -2.98 0.09 -1.74
N TYR A 34 -2.77 -0.62 -0.64
CA TYR A 34 -1.56 -1.45 -0.45
C TYR A 34 -1.42 -2.56 -1.50
N GLN A 35 -2.52 -3.20 -1.88
CA GLN A 35 -2.52 -4.19 -2.96
C GLN A 35 -2.14 -3.54 -4.31
N LEU A 36 -2.68 -2.35 -4.62
CA LEU A 36 -2.34 -1.63 -5.84
C LEU A 36 -0.86 -1.25 -5.88
N MET A 37 -0.27 -0.84 -4.75
CA MET A 37 1.17 -0.56 -4.64
C MET A 37 2.02 -1.80 -4.95
N GLY A 38 1.64 -2.98 -4.44
CA GLY A 38 2.29 -4.24 -4.79
C GLY A 38 2.16 -4.61 -6.26
N GLN A 39 1.00 -4.33 -6.87
CA GLN A 39 0.75 -4.60 -8.30
C GLN A 39 1.48 -3.61 -9.23
N TYR A 40 1.66 -2.35 -8.82
CA TYR A 40 2.37 -1.34 -9.59
C TYR A 40 3.82 -1.74 -9.85
N LYS A 41 4.51 -2.34 -8.87
CA LYS A 41 5.87 -2.90 -9.05
C LYS A 41 5.94 -3.92 -10.18
N ASN A 42 4.83 -4.59 -10.49
CA ASN A 42 4.72 -5.58 -11.56
C ASN A 42 4.14 -5.00 -12.87
N ASN A 43 4.04 -3.66 -13.00
CA ASN A 43 3.47 -2.95 -14.16
C ASN A 43 2.02 -3.34 -14.50
N LYS A 44 1.23 -3.77 -13.52
CA LYS A 44 -0.16 -4.24 -13.74
C LYS A 44 -1.23 -3.17 -13.50
N VAL A 45 -0.84 -1.94 -13.15
CA VAL A 45 -1.76 -0.86 -12.76
C VAL A 45 -1.33 0.45 -13.41
N SER A 46 -2.29 1.26 -13.85
CA SER A 46 -2.04 2.59 -14.42
C SER A 46 -1.59 3.59 -13.37
N LYS A 47 -0.73 4.55 -13.76
CA LYS A 47 -0.28 5.64 -12.88
C LYS A 47 -1.45 6.44 -12.29
N GLN A 48 -2.47 6.71 -13.11
CA GLN A 48 -3.66 7.44 -12.69
C GLN A 48 -4.39 6.75 -11.53
N LYS A 49 -4.60 5.42 -11.63
CA LYS A 49 -5.28 4.66 -10.60
C LYS A 49 -4.52 4.64 -9.27
N ILE A 50 -3.19 4.64 -9.31
CA ILE A 50 -2.35 4.76 -8.10
C ILE A 50 -2.47 6.16 -7.48
N LYS A 51 -2.46 7.23 -8.30
CA LYS A 51 -2.61 8.61 -7.80
C LYS A 51 -3.97 8.80 -7.11
N GLU A 52 -5.05 8.33 -7.72
CA GLU A 52 -6.41 8.42 -7.14
C GLU A 52 -6.52 7.67 -5.81
N ALA A 53 -6.05 6.41 -5.77
CA ALA A 53 -6.07 5.60 -4.55
C ALA A 53 -5.20 6.21 -3.44
N TYR A 54 -4.08 6.85 -3.78
CA TYR A 54 -3.23 7.53 -2.81
C TYR A 54 -3.90 8.77 -2.21
N LEU A 55 -4.61 9.57 -3.02
CA LEU A 55 -5.37 10.72 -2.51
C LEU A 55 -6.47 10.27 -1.55
N GLU A 56 -7.19 9.21 -1.89
CA GLU A 56 -8.20 8.63 -1.02
C GLU A 56 -7.60 8.09 0.28
N TYR A 57 -6.49 7.35 0.21
CA TYR A 57 -5.73 6.91 1.38
C TYR A 57 -5.34 8.08 2.29
N LYS A 58 -4.78 9.16 1.74
CA LYS A 58 -4.42 10.36 2.52
C LYS A 58 -5.62 11.00 3.19
N ASN A 59 -6.75 11.08 2.49
CA ASN A 59 -7.99 11.66 3.03
C ASN A 59 -8.57 10.81 4.16
N ILE A 60 -8.47 9.48 4.10
CA ILE A 60 -8.91 8.57 5.16
C ILE A 60 -8.02 8.73 6.40
N ILE A 61 -6.70 8.70 6.21
CA ILE A 61 -5.78 8.78 7.35
C ILE A 61 -5.83 10.15 8.03
N ASN A 62 -5.91 11.23 7.23
CA ASN A 62 -6.05 12.63 7.67
C ASN A 62 -5.16 13.05 8.87
N ASN A 63 -4.03 12.38 9.06
CA ASN A 63 -3.13 12.59 10.18
C ASN A 63 -1.71 12.22 9.74
N LEU A 64 -0.83 13.22 9.72
CA LEU A 64 0.53 13.06 9.18
C LEU A 64 1.37 12.04 9.96
N SER A 65 1.23 11.99 11.29
CA SER A 65 1.99 11.05 12.11
C SER A 65 1.54 9.61 11.89
N LEU A 66 0.23 9.41 11.76
CA LEU A 66 -0.37 8.12 11.45
C LEU A 66 0.00 7.64 10.04
N GLU A 67 -0.05 8.54 9.06
CA GLU A 67 0.35 8.27 7.67
C GLU A 67 1.81 7.81 7.60
N LYS A 68 2.72 8.51 8.31
CA LYS A 68 4.13 8.13 8.39
C LYS A 68 4.30 6.73 8.99
N ARG A 69 3.61 6.43 10.09
CA ARG A 69 3.68 5.11 10.75
C ARG A 69 3.22 4.01 9.82
N TYR A 70 2.09 4.19 9.15
CA TYR A 70 1.55 3.20 8.22
C TYR A 70 2.39 3.02 6.97
N ASN A 71 2.94 4.11 6.43
CA ASN A 71 3.87 4.05 5.31
C ASN A 71 5.17 3.29 5.69
N GLU A 72 5.69 3.52 6.89
CA GLU A 72 6.84 2.81 7.43
C GLU A 72 6.54 1.31 7.61
N ASN A 73 5.41 0.98 8.26
CA ASN A 73 4.98 -0.41 8.46
C ASN A 73 4.81 -1.16 7.13
N PHE A 74 4.20 -0.51 6.13
CA PHE A 74 4.08 -1.05 4.79
C PHE A 74 5.46 -1.27 4.13
N TYR A 75 6.38 -0.32 4.28
CA TYR A 75 7.73 -0.43 3.74
C TYR A 75 8.51 -1.58 4.40
N GLN A 76 8.49 -1.69 5.73
CA GLN A 76 9.17 -2.76 6.45
C GLN A 76 8.66 -4.15 6.03
N LYS A 77 7.36 -4.26 5.75
CA LYS A 77 6.74 -5.52 5.33
C LYS A 77 6.99 -5.88 3.87
N THR A 78 7.03 -4.90 2.97
CA THR A 78 7.00 -5.15 1.51
C THR A 78 8.26 -4.73 0.77
N GLY A 79 9.10 -3.89 1.38
CA GLY A 79 10.22 -3.20 0.75
C GLY A 79 9.81 -2.12 -0.25
N ILE A 80 8.52 -1.74 -0.32
CA ILE A 80 8.01 -0.75 -1.28
C ILE A 80 7.81 0.58 -0.56
N SER A 81 8.54 1.61 -0.98
CA SER A 81 8.36 2.97 -0.45
C SER A 81 7.18 3.64 -1.14
N ILE A 82 6.12 3.96 -0.38
CA ILE A 82 4.95 4.70 -0.90
C ILE A 82 5.38 6.06 -1.44
N TYR A 83 6.13 6.82 -0.64
CA TYR A 83 6.59 8.16 -1.02
C TYR A 83 7.39 8.16 -2.34
N GLN A 84 8.39 7.28 -2.46
CA GLN A 84 9.21 7.22 -3.68
C GLN A 84 8.39 6.75 -4.89
N THR A 85 7.47 5.80 -4.69
CA THR A 85 6.60 5.32 -5.77
C THR A 85 5.72 6.43 -6.29
N ILE A 86 5.03 7.17 -5.41
CA ILE A 86 4.19 8.30 -5.81
C ILE A 86 5.00 9.39 -6.50
N LYS A 87 6.17 9.74 -5.95
CA LYS A 87 7.08 10.72 -6.55
C LYS A 87 7.56 10.31 -7.95
N SER A 88 7.69 9.01 -8.24
CA SER A 88 8.12 8.51 -9.55
C SER A 88 7.03 8.57 -10.64
N ILE A 89 5.77 8.69 -10.23
CA ILE A 89 4.61 8.76 -11.14
C ILE A 89 4.03 10.17 -11.24
N GLU A 90 4.44 11.08 -10.35
CA GLU A 90 4.11 12.50 -10.37
C GLU A 90 4.55 13.14 -11.68
#